data_AF-A0A382E9V2-F1
#
_entry.id   AF-A0A382E9V2-F1
#
_cell.length_a   1.000
_cell.length_b   1.000
_cell.length_c   1.000
_cell.angle_alpha   90.00
_cell.angle_beta   90.00
_cell.angle_gamma   90.00
#
_symmetry.space_group_name_H-M   'P 1'
#
loop_
_entity.id
_entity.type
_entity.pdbx_description
1 polymer ?
#
loop_
_entity_poly.entity_id
_entity_poly.type
_entity_poly.pdbx_seq_one_letter_code
_entity_poly.pdbx_strand_id
1 'polypeptide(L)'
;MNQNSLDPGWIGKTFDDFLFRPCKGRIESRSLISLNSQLTRNISLELPIVSANMDSVTGRDMAETMALEGGLGVIHRGQSIDRQAELVSRVKRSHSAVIENPLCLPVSATIGQARFFAGRHNINGILIETHSGSGILAGVLTRRDIPWQRDADDRPVADFMTTFERLKTAPPNVSTDDAERIMFEGRFERLPLVDSERRIHGLITRKDVRFLRERPFASKDNKGRLLAAAAVGCTGDYLERADQLLRSGSDCFFIDIAHGHSQVMETALDRLKSGFSGIPLVCGNVATTDGARFLRDIGADAVKVGVGPGRGCRTRLETAAGVPQLQAIRETWSAVGGDIMIMADGGIRHDKDIFLALACGADTVMLGSALSGTDEAPGRVIEDPASHSKKKIYRGMTSPEAVLESLYDTDDGEVVDAALDTPPEGQ
;
A
#
# COMPACT_ATOMS: atom_id res chain seq x y z
N MET A 1 -23.59 -25.98 24.52
CA MET A 1 -24.69 -25.34 23.77
C MET A 1 -24.56 -23.82 23.93
N ASN A 2 -23.71 -23.18 23.13
CA ASN A 2 -23.64 -21.71 23.05
C ASN A 2 -24.38 -21.29 21.78
N GLN A 3 -25.70 -21.16 21.88
CA GLN A 3 -26.49 -20.53 20.83
C GLN A 3 -26.29 -19.01 20.93
N ASN A 4 -25.20 -18.49 20.37
CA ASN A 4 -25.18 -17.11 19.88
C ASN A 4 -26.02 -17.08 18.59
N SER A 5 -27.33 -17.20 18.72
CA SER A 5 -28.21 -16.96 17.58
C SER A 5 -28.13 -15.46 17.28
N LEU A 6 -27.68 -15.12 16.07
CA LEU A 6 -27.78 -13.76 15.56
C LEU A 6 -29.21 -13.26 15.76
N ASP A 7 -29.37 -12.01 16.21
CA ASP A 7 -30.68 -11.39 16.35
C ASP A 7 -31.45 -11.53 15.01
N PRO A 8 -32.69 -12.08 15.03
CA PRO A 8 -33.47 -12.32 13.82
C PRO A 8 -33.62 -11.09 12.92
N GLY A 9 -33.52 -9.89 13.47
CA GLY A 9 -33.55 -8.64 12.71
C GLY A 9 -32.41 -8.47 11.70
N TRP A 10 -31.31 -9.21 11.84
CA TRP A 10 -30.15 -9.14 10.94
C TRP A 10 -30.15 -10.19 9.84
N ILE A 11 -30.98 -11.24 9.97
CA ILE A 11 -31.00 -12.34 9.01
C ILE A 11 -31.49 -11.85 7.65
N GLY A 12 -30.69 -12.11 6.61
CA GLY A 12 -31.00 -11.74 5.24
C GLY A 12 -30.71 -10.27 4.89
N LYS A 13 -30.10 -9.49 5.79
CA LYS A 13 -30.05 -8.03 5.64
C LYS A 13 -28.73 -7.48 5.09
N THR A 14 -28.84 -6.49 4.21
CA THR A 14 -27.73 -5.75 3.62
C THR A 14 -27.88 -4.24 3.83
N PHE A 15 -26.98 -3.44 3.25
CA PHE A 15 -26.91 -1.98 3.45
C PHE A 15 -28.24 -1.25 3.24
N ASP A 16 -29.01 -1.60 2.21
CA ASP A 16 -30.26 -0.92 1.87
C ASP A 16 -31.45 -1.32 2.76
N ASP A 17 -31.30 -2.30 3.65
CA ASP A 17 -32.35 -2.74 4.57
C ASP A 17 -32.41 -1.92 5.87
N PHE A 18 -31.40 -1.11 6.16
CA PHE A 18 -31.28 -0.38 7.42
C PHE A 18 -31.15 1.13 7.24
N LEU A 19 -31.68 1.85 8.21
CA LEU A 19 -31.43 3.28 8.42
C LEU A 19 -30.84 3.48 9.81
N PHE A 20 -29.91 4.43 9.93
CA PHE A 20 -29.35 4.80 11.21
C PHE A 20 -30.25 5.83 11.90
N ARG A 21 -30.71 5.51 13.12
CA ARG A 21 -31.54 6.43 13.89
C ARG A 21 -30.69 7.60 14.41
N PRO A 22 -31.00 8.85 14.07
CA PRO A 22 -30.23 10.00 14.55
C PRO A 22 -30.26 10.10 16.09
N CYS A 23 -29.10 10.44 16.66
CA CYS A 23 -28.90 10.64 18.09
C CYS A 23 -28.34 12.04 18.36
N LYS A 24 -28.32 12.47 19.62
CA LYS A 24 -27.78 13.78 20.01
C LYS A 24 -26.28 13.86 19.65
N GLY A 25 -25.92 14.76 18.74
CA GLY A 25 -24.53 15.09 18.43
C GLY A 25 -23.81 15.70 19.64
N ARG A 26 -22.56 15.31 19.85
CA ARG A 26 -21.72 15.77 20.98
C ARG A 26 -20.55 16.67 20.56
N ILE A 27 -20.32 16.83 19.26
CA ILE A 27 -19.16 17.53 18.70
C ILE A 27 -19.64 18.82 18.06
N GLU A 28 -18.92 19.92 18.29
CA GLU A 28 -19.28 21.26 17.83
C GLU A 28 -18.97 21.50 16.34
N SER A 29 -18.00 20.77 15.78
CA SER A 29 -17.60 20.88 14.37
C SER A 29 -17.22 19.52 13.78
N ARG A 30 -17.59 19.30 12.51
CA ARG A 30 -17.16 18.12 11.74
C ARG A 30 -15.65 17.96 11.62
N SER A 31 -14.89 19.06 11.70
CA SER A 31 -13.43 19.05 11.62
C SER A 31 -12.75 18.37 12.82
N LEU A 32 -13.49 18.14 13.91
CA LEU A 32 -13.01 17.47 15.11
C LEU A 32 -13.35 15.97 15.12
N ILE A 33 -14.05 15.48 14.10
CA ILE A 33 -14.38 14.06 13.97
C ILE A 33 -13.15 13.35 13.42
N SER A 34 -12.53 12.51 14.24
CA SER A 34 -11.46 11.63 13.78
C SER A 34 -12.06 10.47 12.97
N LEU A 35 -11.43 10.19 11.84
CA LEU A 35 -11.70 9.00 11.02
C LEU A 35 -10.61 7.93 11.21
N ASN A 36 -9.66 8.16 12.14
CA ASN A 36 -8.60 7.22 12.41
C ASN A 36 -9.18 5.86 12.80
N SER A 37 -8.67 4.82 12.17
CA SER A 37 -9.20 3.46 12.24
C SER A 37 -8.09 2.43 12.22
N GLN A 38 -8.30 1.31 12.90
CA GLN A 38 -7.30 0.26 13.02
C GLN A 38 -7.49 -0.79 11.92
N LEU A 39 -6.45 -1.03 11.13
CA LEU A 39 -6.43 -2.14 10.16
C LEU A 39 -6.01 -3.44 10.82
N THR A 40 -4.96 -3.37 11.65
CA THR A 40 -4.48 -4.46 12.51
C THR A 40 -4.09 -3.86 13.86
N ARG A 41 -3.62 -4.69 14.82
CA ARG A 41 -3.10 -4.16 16.10
C ARG A 41 -1.94 -3.19 15.92
N ASN A 42 -1.14 -3.36 14.86
CA ASN A 42 0.09 -2.61 14.63
C ASN A 42 -0.01 -1.60 13.48
N ILE A 43 -1.13 -1.58 12.74
CA ILE A 43 -1.33 -0.68 11.60
C ILE A 43 -2.60 0.14 11.82
N SER A 44 -2.39 1.45 11.93
CA SER A 44 -3.44 2.47 11.99
C SER A 44 -3.51 3.21 10.66
N LEU A 45 -4.72 3.57 10.25
CA LEU A 45 -5.00 4.38 9.07
C LEU A 45 -5.74 5.64 9.49
N GLU A 46 -5.45 6.76 8.83
CA GLU A 46 -6.16 8.02 9.06
C GLU A 46 -7.56 8.03 8.44
N LEU A 47 -7.77 7.19 7.43
CA LEU A 47 -9.06 6.88 6.83
C LEU A 47 -9.33 5.37 6.86
N PRO A 48 -10.57 4.92 7.15
CA PRO A 48 -10.92 3.50 7.21
C PRO A 48 -11.05 2.86 5.82
N ILE A 49 -10.30 3.31 4.82
CA ILE A 49 -10.49 2.94 3.42
C ILE A 49 -9.27 2.19 2.90
N VAL A 50 -9.52 0.98 2.40
CA VAL A 50 -8.55 0.14 1.72
C VAL A 50 -8.97 -0.09 0.28
N SER A 51 -8.10 0.09 -0.71
CA SER A 51 -8.42 -0.24 -2.10
C SER A 51 -8.26 -1.73 -2.37
N ALA A 52 -9.22 -2.31 -3.10
CA ALA A 52 -9.27 -3.75 -3.35
C ALA A 52 -8.08 -4.23 -4.19
N ASN A 53 -7.58 -5.43 -3.89
CA ASN A 53 -6.49 -6.13 -4.57
C ASN A 53 -6.90 -6.71 -5.93
N MET A 54 -7.46 -5.85 -6.77
CA MET A 54 -7.94 -6.16 -8.12
C MET A 54 -7.05 -5.45 -9.15
N ASP A 55 -6.74 -6.15 -10.25
CA ASP A 55 -5.97 -5.64 -11.39
C ASP A 55 -6.50 -4.32 -11.96
N SER A 56 -7.82 -4.14 -11.93
CA SER A 56 -8.58 -2.99 -12.43
C SER A 56 -8.83 -1.91 -11.36
N VAL A 57 -8.26 -2.08 -10.16
CA VAL A 57 -8.41 -1.13 -9.04
C VAL A 57 -7.06 -0.68 -8.53
N THR A 58 -6.19 -1.59 -8.09
CA THR A 58 -4.99 -1.22 -7.36
C THR A 58 -3.71 -1.63 -8.07
N GLY A 59 -3.19 -0.71 -8.87
CA GLY A 59 -1.80 -0.68 -9.31
C GLY A 59 -0.96 0.26 -8.45
N ARG A 60 0.19 0.70 -8.98
CA ARG A 60 1.09 1.63 -8.27
C ARG A 60 0.40 2.94 -7.88
N ASP A 61 -0.22 3.61 -8.85
CA ASP A 61 -0.69 4.99 -8.67
C ASP A 61 -1.85 5.04 -7.67
N MET A 62 -2.75 4.06 -7.71
CA MET A 62 -3.79 3.87 -6.70
C MET A 62 -3.18 3.60 -5.32
N ALA A 63 -2.24 2.67 -5.20
CA ALA A 63 -1.65 2.34 -3.89
C ALA A 63 -0.91 3.53 -3.27
N GLU A 64 -0.16 4.28 -4.08
CA GLU A 64 0.50 5.53 -3.70
C GLU A 64 -0.52 6.58 -3.24
N THR A 65 -1.58 6.81 -4.02
CA THR A 65 -2.60 7.81 -3.71
C THR A 65 -3.41 7.45 -2.47
N MET A 66 -3.79 6.18 -2.31
CA MET A 66 -4.50 5.71 -1.13
C MET A 66 -3.69 5.97 0.14
N ALA A 67 -2.39 5.65 0.13
CA ALA A 67 -1.52 5.94 1.28
C ALA A 67 -1.39 7.45 1.52
N LEU A 68 -1.31 8.27 0.47
CA LEU A 68 -1.23 9.74 0.60
C LEU A 68 -2.47 10.39 1.17
N GLU A 69 -3.65 9.86 0.87
CA GLU A 69 -4.92 10.36 1.40
C GLU A 69 -5.26 9.75 2.77
N GLY A 70 -4.44 8.84 3.30
CA GLY A 70 -4.59 8.28 4.65
C GLY A 70 -5.29 6.93 4.73
N GLY A 71 -5.58 6.32 3.59
CA GLY A 71 -6.01 4.92 3.49
C GLY A 71 -4.82 3.98 3.22
N LEU A 72 -5.10 2.86 2.58
CA LEU A 72 -4.10 1.87 2.16
C LEU A 72 -4.49 1.25 0.81
N GLY A 73 -3.52 1.01 -0.06
CA GLY A 73 -3.76 0.21 -1.26
C GLY A 73 -3.12 -1.17 -1.20
N VAL A 74 -3.86 -2.19 -1.63
CA VAL A 74 -3.39 -3.58 -1.69
C VAL A 74 -3.08 -3.95 -3.14
N ILE A 75 -1.79 -4.13 -3.46
CA ILE A 75 -1.37 -4.48 -4.82
C ILE A 75 -1.76 -5.94 -5.13
N HIS A 76 -2.49 -6.13 -6.23
CA HIS A 76 -2.99 -7.44 -6.65
C HIS A 76 -1.86 -8.44 -6.99
N ARG A 77 -2.18 -9.74 -6.86
CA ARG A 77 -1.26 -10.86 -7.11
C ARG A 77 -1.34 -11.48 -8.50
N GLY A 78 -2.25 -11.00 -9.36
CA GLY A 78 -2.45 -11.50 -10.73
C GLY A 78 -1.34 -11.12 -11.70
N GLN A 79 -0.09 -11.14 -11.25
CA GLN A 79 1.13 -10.74 -11.97
C GLN A 79 2.32 -11.50 -11.37
N SER A 80 3.47 -11.48 -12.05
CA SER A 80 4.69 -12.14 -11.55
C SER A 80 5.13 -11.60 -10.19
N ILE A 81 5.85 -12.43 -9.42
CA ILE A 81 6.37 -12.05 -8.10
C ILE A 81 7.25 -10.79 -8.21
N ASP A 82 8.19 -10.80 -9.14
CA ASP A 82 9.12 -9.70 -9.38
C ASP A 82 8.39 -8.40 -9.71
N ARG A 83 7.33 -8.47 -10.52
CA ARG A 83 6.54 -7.29 -10.88
C ARG A 83 5.79 -6.75 -9.67
N GLN A 84 5.12 -7.60 -8.90
CA GLN A 84 4.40 -7.18 -7.69
C GLN A 84 5.36 -6.54 -6.67
N ALA A 85 6.53 -7.16 -6.46
CA ALA A 85 7.61 -6.66 -5.62
C ALA A 85 8.14 -5.29 -6.09
N GLU A 86 8.33 -5.10 -7.40
CA GLU A 86 8.72 -3.80 -7.99
C GLU A 86 7.68 -2.71 -7.67
N LEU A 87 6.39 -3.01 -7.83
CA LEU A 87 5.33 -2.04 -7.53
C LEU A 87 5.32 -1.64 -6.05
N VAL A 88 5.44 -2.60 -5.13
CA VAL A 88 5.56 -2.34 -3.68
C VAL A 88 6.76 -1.43 -3.41
N SER A 89 7.94 -1.81 -3.93
CA SER A 89 9.18 -1.05 -3.75
C SER A 89 9.06 0.38 -4.27
N ARG A 90 8.36 0.59 -5.40
CA ARG A 90 8.10 1.92 -5.96
C ARG A 90 7.16 2.75 -5.09
N VAL A 91 6.11 2.16 -4.51
CA VAL A 91 5.25 2.86 -3.54
C VAL A 91 6.06 3.29 -2.33
N LYS A 92 6.85 2.38 -1.73
CA LYS A 92 7.71 2.68 -0.57
C LYS A 92 8.75 3.78 -0.84
N ARG A 93 9.19 3.92 -2.10
CA ARG A 93 10.17 4.94 -2.52
C ARG A 93 9.54 6.27 -2.95
N SER A 94 8.24 6.28 -3.26
CA SER A 94 7.59 7.42 -3.91
C SER A 94 7.66 8.71 -3.07
N HIS A 95 7.57 8.58 -1.74
CA HIS A 95 7.51 9.71 -0.82
C HIS A 95 8.04 9.34 0.58
N SER A 96 9.35 9.09 0.69
CA SER A 96 10.04 8.92 1.97
C SER A 96 10.54 10.26 2.51
N ALA A 97 10.43 10.49 3.82
CA ALA A 97 11.09 11.61 4.48
C ALA A 97 12.62 11.59 4.27
N VAL A 98 13.19 10.38 4.23
CA VAL A 98 14.62 10.13 4.11
C VAL A 98 14.89 9.27 2.87
N ILE A 99 15.76 9.75 2.00
CA ILE A 99 16.32 8.98 0.90
C ILE A 99 17.48 8.14 1.47
N GLU A 100 17.25 6.86 1.76
CA GLU A 100 18.25 5.97 2.41
C GLU A 100 19.49 5.73 1.53
N ASN A 101 19.32 5.58 0.20
CA ASN A 101 20.42 5.34 -0.74
C ASN A 101 20.51 6.50 -1.75
N PRO A 102 20.99 7.69 -1.31
CA PRO A 102 21.10 8.84 -2.19
C PRO A 102 22.14 8.57 -3.28
N LEU A 103 21.87 9.10 -4.47
CA LEU A 103 22.78 9.00 -5.60
C LEU A 103 24.01 9.89 -5.38
N CYS A 104 25.20 9.30 -5.51
CA CYS A 104 26.48 9.94 -5.25
C CYS A 104 27.40 10.00 -6.48
N LEU A 105 28.34 10.94 -6.48
CA LEU A 105 29.49 10.99 -7.38
C LEU A 105 30.79 11.25 -6.60
N PRO A 106 31.97 10.79 -7.06
CA PRO A 106 33.23 11.13 -6.41
C PRO A 106 33.65 12.58 -6.69
N VAL A 107 34.49 13.15 -5.81
CA VAL A 107 35.10 14.50 -6.01
C VAL A 107 35.86 14.65 -7.34
N SER A 108 36.38 13.55 -7.88
CA SER A 108 37.11 13.50 -9.15
C SER A 108 36.21 13.47 -10.39
N ALA A 109 34.90 13.29 -10.23
CA ALA A 109 33.96 13.35 -11.35
C ALA A 109 33.99 14.74 -11.99
N THR A 110 33.74 14.83 -13.30
CA THR A 110 33.71 16.12 -14.00
C THR A 110 32.32 16.76 -13.94
N ILE A 111 32.23 18.07 -14.20
CA ILE A 111 30.95 18.78 -14.28
C ILE A 111 30.06 18.22 -15.41
N GLY A 112 30.66 17.81 -16.54
CA GLY A 112 29.94 17.15 -17.62
C GLY A 112 29.29 15.85 -17.18
N GLN A 113 30.02 15.02 -16.41
CA GLN A 113 29.48 13.79 -15.82
C GLN A 113 28.37 14.10 -14.82
N ALA A 114 28.55 15.09 -13.94
CA ALA A 114 27.52 15.50 -12.99
C ALA A 114 26.24 15.98 -13.68
N ARG A 115 26.36 16.73 -14.78
CA ARG A 115 25.22 17.18 -15.60
C ARG A 115 24.48 16.02 -16.23
N PHE A 116 25.21 15.07 -16.83
CA PHE A 116 24.63 13.87 -17.41
C PHE A 116 23.92 13.01 -16.35
N PHE A 117 24.57 12.81 -15.21
CA PHE A 117 24.04 12.06 -14.08
C PHE A 117 22.76 12.68 -13.52
N ALA A 118 22.76 14.00 -13.30
CA ALA A 118 21.59 14.75 -12.87
C ALA A 118 20.42 14.63 -13.86
N GLY A 119 20.69 14.75 -15.17
CA GLY A 119 19.67 14.61 -16.21
C GLY A 119 19.10 13.19 -16.30
N ARG A 120 19.96 12.16 -16.26
CA ARG A 120 19.56 10.75 -16.32
C ARG A 120 18.66 10.35 -15.15
N HIS A 121 18.97 10.84 -13.94
CA HIS A 121 18.24 10.50 -12.73
C HIS A 121 17.18 11.53 -12.33
N ASN A 122 17.01 12.60 -13.12
CA ASN A 122 16.09 13.71 -12.84
C ASN A 122 16.24 14.30 -11.43
N ILE A 123 17.50 14.48 -10.99
CA ILE A 123 17.84 15.04 -9.67
C ILE A 123 18.48 16.41 -9.80
N ASN A 124 18.19 17.30 -8.84
CA ASN A 124 18.69 18.68 -8.83
C ASN A 124 19.87 18.91 -7.86
N GLY A 125 20.40 17.85 -7.24
CA GLY A 125 21.60 17.90 -6.44
C GLY A 125 22.09 16.50 -6.07
N ILE A 126 23.40 16.39 -5.90
CA ILE A 126 24.18 15.16 -5.85
C ILE A 126 25.05 15.21 -4.59
N LEU A 127 25.08 14.13 -3.81
CA LEU A 127 26.04 13.99 -2.73
C LEU A 127 27.41 13.63 -3.32
N ILE A 128 28.46 14.29 -2.83
CA ILE A 128 29.81 14.08 -3.35
C ILE A 128 30.61 13.27 -2.33
N GLU A 129 31.20 12.18 -2.79
CA GLU A 129 32.01 11.25 -2.01
C GLU A 129 33.51 11.54 -2.16
N THR A 130 34.31 11.23 -1.13
CA THR A 130 35.78 11.45 -1.16
C THR A 130 36.48 10.63 -2.23
N HIS A 131 36.00 9.42 -2.50
CA HIS A 131 36.33 8.62 -3.67
C HIS A 131 35.14 7.73 -4.04
N SER A 132 35.18 7.16 -5.24
CA SER A 132 34.07 6.35 -5.76
C SER A 132 33.76 5.18 -4.82
N GLY A 133 32.52 5.10 -4.33
CA GLY A 133 32.05 4.02 -3.46
C GLY A 133 32.57 4.11 -2.02
N SER A 134 33.18 5.23 -1.62
CA SER A 134 33.64 5.42 -0.23
C SER A 134 32.49 5.47 0.76
N GLY A 135 31.33 5.98 0.33
CA GLY A 135 30.24 6.37 1.23
C GLY A 135 30.61 7.52 2.18
N ILE A 136 31.77 8.16 2.05
CA ILE A 136 32.23 9.25 2.94
C ILE A 136 31.91 10.58 2.29
N LEU A 137 31.10 11.41 2.93
CA LEU A 137 30.66 12.70 2.40
C LEU A 137 31.81 13.71 2.33
N ALA A 138 32.13 14.15 1.13
CA ALA A 138 33.05 15.25 0.83
C ALA A 138 32.35 16.59 0.60
N GLY A 139 31.11 16.56 0.11
CA GLY A 139 30.36 17.78 -0.18
C GLY A 139 29.00 17.53 -0.84
N VAL A 140 28.36 18.61 -1.29
CA VAL A 140 27.12 18.56 -2.06
C VAL A 140 27.27 19.46 -3.27
N LEU A 141 26.89 18.95 -4.44
CA LEU A 141 26.80 19.72 -5.67
C LEU A 141 25.33 19.90 -6.02
N THR A 142 24.87 21.13 -6.16
CA THR A 142 23.50 21.45 -6.56
C THR A 142 23.46 22.11 -7.93
N ARG A 143 22.26 22.20 -8.52
CA ARG A 143 22.07 22.81 -9.84
C ARG A 143 22.59 24.24 -9.96
N ARG A 144 22.58 25.03 -8.86
CA ARG A 144 23.10 26.40 -8.82
C ARG A 144 24.63 26.48 -8.84
N ASP A 145 25.30 25.39 -8.46
CA ASP A 145 26.76 25.30 -8.37
C ASP A 145 27.37 24.87 -9.72
N ILE A 146 26.56 24.27 -10.60
CA ILE A 146 26.98 23.81 -11.94
C ILE A 146 27.03 25.01 -12.91
N PRO A 147 28.17 25.32 -13.53
CA PRO A 147 28.29 26.37 -14.54
C PRO A 147 27.35 26.16 -15.73
N TRP A 148 26.82 27.27 -16.26
CA TRP A 148 26.01 27.26 -17.47
C TRP A 148 26.84 27.03 -18.74
N GLN A 149 28.07 27.56 -18.74
CA GLN A 149 29.01 27.44 -19.84
C GLN A 149 29.59 26.01 -19.90
N ARG A 150 29.79 25.50 -21.10
CA ARG A 150 30.22 24.11 -21.37
C ARG A 150 31.73 23.93 -21.33
N ASP A 151 32.49 25.02 -21.36
CA ASP A 151 33.95 25.05 -21.24
C ASP A 151 34.47 24.53 -19.89
N ALA A 152 33.62 24.54 -18.86
CA ALA A 152 33.90 23.97 -17.56
C ALA A 152 33.53 22.47 -17.42
N ASP A 153 32.97 21.82 -18.46
CA ASP A 153 32.47 20.44 -18.34
C ASP A 153 33.60 19.43 -18.00
N ASP A 154 34.86 19.71 -18.35
CA ASP A 154 36.03 18.87 -18.02
C ASP A 154 36.61 19.13 -16.63
N ARG A 155 36.17 20.19 -15.95
CA ARG A 155 36.67 20.53 -14.61
C ARG A 155 36.06 19.60 -13.55
N PRO A 156 36.80 19.30 -12.47
CA PRO A 156 36.32 18.42 -11.42
C PRO A 156 35.18 19.07 -10.62
N VAL A 157 34.26 18.25 -10.13
CA VAL A 157 33.16 18.66 -9.25
C VAL A 157 33.68 19.29 -7.96
N ALA A 158 34.86 18.86 -7.48
CA ALA A 158 35.54 19.44 -6.31
C ALA A 158 35.69 20.96 -6.37
N ASP A 159 35.84 21.54 -7.57
CA ASP A 159 36.01 22.99 -7.76
C ASP A 159 34.73 23.80 -7.49
N PHE A 160 33.57 23.15 -7.53
CA PHE A 160 32.26 23.81 -7.52
C PHE A 160 31.36 23.38 -6.37
N MET A 161 31.58 22.20 -5.78
CA MET A 161 30.74 21.69 -4.71
C MET A 161 30.81 22.57 -3.44
N THR A 162 29.76 22.54 -2.64
CA THR A 162 29.85 23.01 -1.24
C THR A 162 30.57 21.92 -0.43
N THR A 163 31.75 22.23 0.12
CA THR A 163 32.56 21.26 0.87
C THR A 163 31.93 20.92 2.22
N PHE A 164 32.26 19.74 2.74
CA PHE A 164 31.75 19.22 4.02
C PHE A 164 31.85 20.24 5.16
N GLU A 165 32.95 20.98 5.27
CA GLU A 165 33.20 21.96 6.33
C GLU A 165 32.21 23.13 6.31
N ARG A 166 31.57 23.39 5.16
CA ARG A 166 30.58 24.46 4.96
C ARG A 166 29.15 23.93 4.95
N LEU A 167 28.96 22.61 5.01
CA LEU A 167 27.64 22.00 5.03
C LEU A 167 27.12 21.89 6.46
N LYS A 168 25.82 22.08 6.61
CA LYS A 168 25.12 21.51 7.77
C LYS A 168 24.69 20.09 7.41
N THR A 169 24.91 19.18 8.34
CA THR A 169 24.46 17.79 8.27
C THR A 169 23.64 17.45 9.51
N ALA A 170 22.99 16.29 9.50
CA ALA A 170 22.27 15.77 10.66
C ALA A 170 22.62 14.29 10.88
N PRO A 171 22.44 13.75 12.10
CA PRO A 171 22.62 12.33 12.35
C PRO A 171 21.52 11.50 11.65
N PRO A 172 21.74 10.18 11.42
CA PRO A 172 20.79 9.33 10.70
C PRO A 172 19.40 9.23 11.34
N ASN A 173 19.31 9.45 12.65
CA ASN A 173 18.08 9.37 13.44
C ASN A 173 17.40 10.72 13.70
N VAL A 174 17.73 11.76 12.93
CA VAL A 174 17.12 13.09 13.08
C VAL A 174 15.61 13.03 12.87
N SER A 175 14.85 13.75 13.70
CA SER A 175 13.40 13.89 13.53
C SER A 175 13.07 14.75 12.29
N THR A 176 11.89 14.56 11.69
CA THR A 176 11.44 15.40 10.57
C THR A 176 11.35 16.87 10.97
N ASP A 177 10.91 17.16 12.20
CA ASP A 177 10.80 18.52 12.74
C ASP A 177 12.18 19.19 12.93
N ASP A 178 13.16 18.46 13.47
CA ASP A 178 14.53 18.96 13.58
C ASP A 178 15.18 19.15 12.21
N ALA A 179 14.95 18.22 11.28
CA ALA A 179 15.42 18.36 9.92
C ALA A 179 14.84 19.62 9.26
N GLU A 180 13.54 19.88 9.39
CA GLU A 180 12.90 21.10 8.90
C GLU A 180 13.55 22.35 9.50
N ARG A 181 13.73 22.38 10.82
CA ARG A 181 14.36 23.50 11.52
C ARG A 181 15.78 23.76 11.03
N ILE A 182 16.61 22.72 10.93
CA ILE A 182 17.99 22.82 10.44
C ILE A 182 18.03 23.38 9.00
N MET A 183 17.16 22.87 8.13
CA MET A 183 17.06 23.30 6.73
C MET A 183 16.55 24.75 6.60
N PHE A 184 15.59 25.13 7.43
CA PHE A 184 15.03 26.49 7.46
C PHE A 184 16.08 27.52 7.92
N GLU A 185 16.74 27.25 9.05
CA GLU A 185 17.80 28.11 9.59
C GLU A 185 18.99 28.23 8.62
N GLY A 186 19.37 27.13 7.98
CA GLY A 186 20.49 27.09 7.03
C GLY A 186 20.15 27.55 5.62
N ARG A 187 18.87 27.75 5.30
CA ARG A 187 18.36 28.15 3.97
C ARG A 187 18.89 27.28 2.82
N PHE A 188 18.88 25.96 3.02
CA PHE A 188 19.26 24.99 2.00
C PHE A 188 18.18 23.94 1.77
N GLU A 189 18.23 23.27 0.62
CA GLU A 189 17.18 22.34 0.19
C GLU A 189 17.51 20.87 0.43
N ARG A 190 18.73 20.56 0.86
CA ARG A 190 19.26 19.19 1.01
C ARG A 190 20.03 19.08 2.31
N LEU A 191 19.60 18.16 3.18
CA LEU A 191 20.22 17.84 4.45
C LEU A 191 20.81 16.43 4.38
N PRO A 192 22.13 16.29 4.16
CA PRO A 192 22.79 14.98 4.23
C PRO A 192 22.71 14.42 5.64
N LEU A 193 22.38 13.14 5.75
CA LEU A 193 22.40 12.39 7.00
C LEU A 193 23.70 11.60 7.08
N VAL A 194 24.52 11.90 8.10
CA VAL A 194 25.84 11.29 8.25
C VAL A 194 26.13 10.88 9.69
N ASP A 195 26.97 9.86 9.88
CA ASP A 195 27.50 9.49 11.20
C ASP A 195 28.73 10.33 11.59
N SER A 196 29.32 10.01 12.75
CA SER A 196 30.53 10.67 13.26
C SER A 196 31.77 10.49 12.37
N GLU A 197 31.78 9.48 11.51
CA GLU A 197 32.85 9.19 10.53
C GLU A 197 32.54 9.79 9.15
N ARG A 198 31.50 10.63 9.04
CA ARG A 198 31.00 11.25 7.80
C ARG A 198 30.45 10.25 6.79
N ARG A 199 30.12 9.02 7.19
CA ARG A 199 29.48 8.07 6.26
C ARG A 199 28.05 8.52 5.96
N ILE A 200 27.66 8.44 4.70
CA ILE A 200 26.33 8.81 4.20
C ILE A 200 25.35 7.71 4.58
N HIS A 201 24.34 8.07 5.38
CA HIS A 201 23.21 7.19 5.73
C HIS A 201 21.92 7.61 5.06
N GLY A 202 21.87 8.82 4.47
CA GLY A 202 20.72 9.25 3.71
C GLY A 202 20.72 10.73 3.35
N LEU A 203 19.60 11.18 2.79
CA LEU A 203 19.37 12.57 2.40
C LEU A 203 17.91 12.96 2.68
N ILE A 204 17.70 14.10 3.34
CA ILE A 204 16.38 14.73 3.46
C ILE A 204 16.33 15.93 2.50
N THR A 205 15.24 16.07 1.74
CA THR A 205 15.03 17.24 0.87
C THR A 205 13.90 18.13 1.35
N ARG A 206 13.99 19.43 1.05
CA ARG A 206 12.94 20.40 1.42
C ARG A 206 11.61 20.10 0.72
N LYS A 207 11.68 19.52 -0.48
CA LYS A 207 10.49 19.08 -1.22
C LYS A 207 9.75 18.00 -0.42
N ASP A 208 10.48 17.01 0.09
CA ASP A 208 9.89 15.89 0.83
C ASP A 208 9.33 16.37 2.17
N VAL A 209 10.05 17.21 2.90
CA VAL A 209 9.55 17.84 4.15
C VAL A 209 8.27 18.64 3.92
N ARG A 210 8.23 19.49 2.87
CA ARG A 210 7.02 20.25 2.53
C ARG A 210 5.86 19.33 2.19
N PHE A 211 6.11 18.32 1.38
CA PHE A 211 5.10 17.34 0.98
C PHE A 211 4.51 16.62 2.20
N LEU A 212 5.34 16.22 3.16
CA LEU A 212 4.89 15.60 4.41
C LEU A 212 3.96 16.52 5.22
N ARG A 213 4.19 17.84 5.21
CA ARG A 213 3.32 18.82 5.89
C ARG A 213 2.02 19.09 5.14
N GLU A 214 2.06 19.09 3.81
CA GLU A 214 0.87 19.26 2.97
C GLU A 214 -0.06 18.03 3.06
N ARG A 215 0.49 16.86 3.40
CA ARG A 215 -0.23 15.58 3.58
C ARG A 215 -0.04 15.03 5.00
N PRO A 216 -0.61 15.69 6.03
CA PRO A 216 -0.44 15.28 7.43
C PRO A 216 -1.13 13.95 7.73
N PHE A 217 -2.19 13.62 6.99
CA PHE A 217 -2.97 12.40 7.15
C PHE A 217 -2.45 11.22 6.32
N ALA A 218 -1.31 11.34 5.65
CA ALA A 218 -0.78 10.25 4.85
C ALA A 218 -0.35 9.06 5.74
N SER A 219 -0.80 7.86 5.38
CA SER A 219 -0.46 6.58 5.99
C SER A 219 1.00 6.23 5.76
N LYS A 220 1.79 6.21 6.83
CA LYS A 220 3.24 6.00 6.78
C LYS A 220 3.68 4.91 7.75
N ASP A 221 4.79 4.25 7.42
CA ASP A 221 5.50 3.37 8.34
C ASP A 221 6.35 4.16 9.34
N ASN A 222 6.99 3.43 10.26
CA ASN A 222 7.88 3.99 11.26
C ASN A 222 9.14 4.70 10.70
N LYS A 223 9.45 4.51 9.42
CA LYS A 223 10.54 5.19 8.70
C LYS A 223 10.04 6.42 7.93
N GLY A 224 8.74 6.74 8.00
CA GLY A 224 8.13 7.85 7.28
C GLY A 224 7.95 7.58 5.77
N ARG A 225 8.01 6.32 5.34
CA ARG A 225 7.66 5.90 3.97
C ARG A 225 6.17 5.59 3.93
N LEU A 226 5.53 5.77 2.76
CA LEU A 226 4.12 5.39 2.61
C LEU A 226 3.90 3.91 2.96
N LEU A 227 2.75 3.59 3.56
CA LEU A 227 2.34 2.20 3.75
C LEU A 227 2.04 1.55 2.39
N ALA A 228 2.47 0.30 2.21
CA ALA A 228 2.19 -0.51 1.02
C ALA A 228 1.85 -1.95 1.42
N ALA A 229 0.72 -2.45 0.92
CA ALA A 229 0.29 -3.82 1.15
C ALA A 229 0.21 -4.60 -0.16
N ALA A 230 0.26 -5.91 -0.06
CA ALA A 230 0.20 -6.80 -1.22
C ALA A 230 -0.66 -8.03 -0.92
N ALA A 231 -1.37 -8.49 -1.93
CA ALA A 231 -2.10 -9.75 -1.87
C ALA A 231 -1.15 -10.94 -2.04
N VAL A 232 -1.40 -12.01 -1.29
CA VAL A 232 -0.67 -13.28 -1.34
C VAL A 232 -1.70 -14.42 -1.39
N GLY A 233 -1.39 -15.49 -2.12
CA GLY A 233 -2.26 -16.68 -2.21
C GLY A 233 -2.06 -17.64 -1.03
N CYS A 234 -2.67 -18.83 -1.12
CA CYS A 234 -2.48 -19.90 -0.14
C CYS A 234 -1.83 -21.17 -0.72
N THR A 235 -1.71 -21.26 -2.04
CA THR A 235 -1.12 -22.40 -2.75
C THR A 235 -0.04 -21.94 -3.73
N GLY A 236 0.76 -22.89 -4.21
CA GLY A 236 1.83 -22.61 -5.18
C GLY A 236 2.94 -21.73 -4.61
N ASP A 237 3.17 -20.59 -5.25
CA ASP A 237 4.32 -19.69 -5.08
C ASP A 237 4.27 -18.76 -3.86
N TYR A 238 3.23 -18.86 -3.02
CA TYR A 238 2.91 -17.85 -2.02
C TYR A 238 4.01 -17.58 -0.98
N LEU A 239 4.84 -18.58 -0.63
CA LEU A 239 5.95 -18.39 0.30
C LEU A 239 7.12 -17.63 -0.34
N GLU A 240 7.47 -17.96 -1.58
CA GLU A 240 8.49 -17.22 -2.34
C GLU A 240 8.03 -15.77 -2.58
N ARG A 241 6.75 -15.62 -2.94
CA ARG A 241 6.11 -14.32 -3.11
C ARG A 241 6.15 -13.51 -1.82
N ALA A 242 5.82 -14.10 -0.68
CA ALA A 242 5.90 -13.44 0.61
C ALA A 242 7.33 -12.98 0.96
N ASP A 243 8.36 -13.81 0.73
CA ASP A 243 9.76 -13.42 0.96
C ASP A 243 10.17 -12.21 0.11
N GLN A 244 9.87 -12.24 -1.19
CA GLN A 244 10.17 -11.12 -2.08
C GLN A 244 9.43 -9.83 -1.71
N LEU A 245 8.15 -9.92 -1.35
CA LEU A 245 7.35 -8.76 -0.96
C LEU A 245 7.82 -8.17 0.37
N LEU A 246 8.22 -9.02 1.33
CA LEU A 246 8.80 -8.58 2.59
C LEU A 246 10.10 -7.81 2.36
N ARG A 247 11.00 -8.33 1.51
CA ARG A 247 12.25 -7.65 1.12
C ARG A 247 12.00 -6.33 0.38
N SER A 248 10.90 -6.25 -0.36
CA SER A 248 10.46 -5.02 -1.05
C SER A 248 9.87 -3.98 -0.11
N GLY A 249 9.61 -4.36 1.14
CA GLY A 249 9.13 -3.48 2.19
C GLY A 249 7.62 -3.41 2.32
N SER A 250 6.88 -4.45 1.94
CA SER A 250 5.44 -4.54 2.22
C SER A 250 5.19 -4.52 3.73
N ASP A 251 4.20 -3.74 4.16
CA ASP A 251 3.88 -3.52 5.57
C ASP A 251 2.86 -4.53 6.12
N CYS A 252 2.05 -5.17 5.25
CA CYS A 252 1.16 -6.27 5.61
C CYS A 252 0.77 -7.09 4.38
N PHE A 253 0.38 -8.35 4.62
CA PHE A 253 -0.11 -9.25 3.58
C PHE A 253 -1.61 -9.46 3.68
N PHE A 254 -2.27 -9.42 2.52
CA PHE A 254 -3.67 -9.77 2.36
C PHE A 254 -3.76 -11.17 1.77
N ILE A 255 -4.21 -12.13 2.57
CA ILE A 255 -4.43 -13.49 2.13
C ILE A 255 -5.91 -13.61 1.75
N ASP A 256 -6.14 -13.52 0.45
CA ASP A 256 -7.47 -13.35 -0.12
C ASP A 256 -7.82 -14.53 -1.03
N ILE A 257 -8.58 -15.46 -0.47
CA ILE A 257 -9.18 -16.57 -1.20
C ILE A 257 -10.70 -16.53 -1.04
N ALA A 258 -11.43 -17.12 -1.99
CA ALA A 258 -12.90 -17.07 -1.98
C ALA A 258 -13.52 -17.63 -0.69
N HIS A 259 -12.90 -18.65 -0.07
CA HIS A 259 -13.35 -19.27 1.16
C HIS A 259 -12.20 -19.49 2.17
N GLY A 260 -12.04 -18.51 3.07
CA GLY A 260 -11.00 -18.50 4.09
C GLY A 260 -11.22 -19.47 5.26
N HIS A 261 -12.44 -19.98 5.47
CA HIS A 261 -12.71 -20.99 6.50
C HIS A 261 -12.33 -22.39 5.97
N SER A 262 -11.04 -22.61 5.76
CA SER A 262 -10.53 -23.79 5.07
C SER A 262 -9.17 -24.26 5.60
N GLN A 263 -8.89 -25.56 5.43
CA GLN A 263 -7.59 -26.16 5.75
C GLN A 263 -6.44 -25.53 4.95
N VAL A 264 -6.74 -25.07 3.73
CA VAL A 264 -5.79 -24.39 2.84
C VAL A 264 -5.33 -23.08 3.49
N MET A 265 -6.25 -22.28 4.03
CA MET A 265 -5.93 -21.07 4.78
C MET A 265 -5.11 -21.39 6.04
N GLU A 266 -5.53 -22.36 6.85
CA GLU A 266 -4.81 -22.74 8.08
C GLU A 266 -3.37 -23.15 7.79
N THR A 267 -3.16 -24.00 6.78
CA THR A 267 -1.83 -24.47 6.39
C THR A 267 -0.95 -23.34 5.87
N ALA A 268 -1.52 -22.44 5.06
CA ALA A 268 -0.79 -21.28 4.54
C ALA A 268 -0.38 -20.32 5.67
N LEU A 269 -1.29 -20.07 6.64
CA LEU A 269 -1.03 -19.18 7.76
C LEU A 269 0.05 -19.72 8.70
N ASP A 270 -0.01 -21.01 9.02
CA ASP A 270 1.01 -21.68 9.84
C ASP A 270 2.42 -21.54 9.22
N ARG A 271 2.51 -21.78 7.91
CA ARG A 271 3.78 -21.65 7.18
C ARG A 271 4.26 -20.20 7.05
N LEU A 272 3.38 -19.26 6.74
CA LEU A 272 3.74 -17.85 6.63
C LEU A 272 4.23 -17.29 7.97
N LYS A 273 3.57 -17.63 9.08
CA LYS A 273 4.00 -17.21 10.41
C LYS A 273 5.32 -17.85 10.83
N SER A 274 5.52 -19.11 10.49
CA SER A 274 6.77 -19.82 10.78
C SER A 274 7.94 -19.28 9.97
N GLY A 275 7.70 -18.86 8.72
CA GLY A 275 8.73 -18.33 7.81
C GLY A 275 8.99 -16.83 7.93
N PHE A 276 7.97 -16.04 8.29
CA PHE A 276 8.00 -14.58 8.24
C PHE A 276 7.42 -13.98 9.52
N SER A 277 8.27 -13.80 10.54
CA SER A 277 7.84 -13.26 11.82
C SER A 277 7.58 -11.75 11.77
N GLY A 278 6.44 -11.32 12.30
CA GLY A 278 6.17 -9.91 12.61
C GLY A 278 5.52 -9.08 11.52
N ILE A 279 5.24 -9.66 10.34
CA ILE A 279 4.40 -8.99 9.34
C ILE A 279 2.91 -9.30 9.60
N PRO A 280 2.05 -8.26 9.72
CA PRO A 280 0.62 -8.49 9.93
C PRO A 280 -0.07 -9.19 8.74
N LEU A 281 -0.98 -10.11 9.05
CA LEU A 281 -1.73 -10.90 8.09
C LEU A 281 -3.23 -10.56 8.15
N VAL A 282 -3.76 -9.97 7.08
CA VAL A 282 -5.20 -9.74 6.89
C VAL A 282 -5.77 -10.91 6.10
N CYS A 283 -6.66 -11.70 6.70
CA CYS A 283 -7.08 -12.98 6.13
C CYS A 283 -8.56 -13.00 5.79
N GLY A 284 -8.89 -13.55 4.63
CA GLY A 284 -10.27 -13.71 4.20
C GLY A 284 -10.41 -14.63 2.99
N ASN A 285 -11.62 -14.80 2.46
CA ASN A 285 -12.86 -14.18 2.94
C ASN A 285 -13.69 -15.13 3.79
N VAL A 286 -14.31 -14.59 4.84
CA VAL A 286 -15.32 -15.29 5.64
C VAL A 286 -16.59 -14.45 5.71
N ALA A 287 -17.70 -15.08 6.07
CA ALA A 287 -18.98 -14.38 6.21
C ALA A 287 -19.88 -14.95 7.31
N THR A 288 -19.31 -15.78 8.19
CA THR A 288 -20.04 -16.47 9.26
C THR A 288 -19.30 -16.36 10.59
N THR A 289 -20.04 -16.52 11.68
CA THR A 289 -19.49 -16.59 13.05
C THR A 289 -18.33 -17.58 13.19
N ASP A 290 -18.51 -18.79 12.66
CA ASP A 290 -17.49 -19.84 12.79
C ASP A 290 -16.25 -19.55 11.94
N GLY A 291 -16.43 -19.01 10.73
CA GLY A 291 -15.31 -18.62 9.89
C GLY A 291 -14.49 -17.48 10.51
N ALA A 292 -15.15 -16.50 11.14
CA ALA A 292 -14.48 -15.42 11.86
C ALA A 292 -13.66 -15.94 13.06
N ARG A 293 -14.25 -16.82 13.88
CA ARG A 293 -13.55 -17.45 15.01
C ARG A 293 -12.37 -18.27 14.53
N PHE A 294 -12.57 -19.07 13.49
CA PHE A 294 -11.52 -19.87 12.88
C PHE A 294 -10.32 -19.02 12.49
N LEU A 295 -10.51 -17.94 11.72
CA LEU A 295 -9.41 -17.06 11.30
C LEU A 295 -8.70 -16.39 12.48
N ARG A 296 -9.45 -15.97 13.51
CA ARG A 296 -8.87 -15.46 14.75
C ARG A 296 -8.03 -16.52 15.46
N ASP A 297 -8.52 -17.75 15.55
CA ASP A 297 -7.92 -18.83 16.34
C ASP A 297 -6.64 -19.38 15.67
N ILE A 298 -6.60 -19.44 14.33
CA ILE A 298 -5.35 -19.71 13.59
C ILE A 298 -4.42 -18.46 13.55
N GLY A 299 -4.90 -17.34 14.08
CA GLY A 299 -4.15 -16.13 14.41
C GLY A 299 -3.92 -15.16 13.25
N ALA A 300 -4.92 -14.96 12.38
CA ALA A 300 -4.95 -13.75 11.56
C ALA A 300 -4.81 -12.49 12.45
N ASP A 301 -4.30 -11.39 11.91
CA ASP A 301 -4.24 -10.09 12.60
C ASP A 301 -5.47 -9.22 12.32
N ALA A 302 -6.16 -9.51 11.22
CA ALA A 302 -7.46 -8.96 10.86
C ALA A 302 -8.27 -9.95 10.01
N VAL A 303 -9.60 -9.87 10.11
CA VAL A 303 -10.54 -10.69 9.34
C VAL A 303 -11.16 -9.85 8.22
N LYS A 304 -11.03 -10.31 6.98
CA LYS A 304 -11.70 -9.74 5.81
C LYS A 304 -13.03 -10.45 5.55
N VAL A 305 -14.11 -9.68 5.64
CA VAL A 305 -15.49 -10.18 5.70
C VAL A 305 -16.22 -9.88 4.39
N GLY A 306 -16.70 -10.93 3.73
CA GLY A 306 -17.58 -10.79 2.56
C GLY A 306 -17.49 -11.98 1.62
N VAL A 307 -18.56 -12.75 1.49
CA VAL A 307 -18.68 -13.83 0.51
C VAL A 307 -19.83 -13.52 -0.45
N GLY A 308 -19.48 -13.18 -1.69
CA GLY A 308 -20.42 -12.81 -2.75
C GLY A 308 -21.00 -11.39 -2.80
N PRO A 309 -20.67 -10.39 -1.96
CA PRO A 309 -21.32 -9.07 -2.01
C PRO A 309 -20.74 -8.15 -3.09
N GLY A 310 -19.55 -8.45 -3.61
CA GLY A 310 -18.82 -7.60 -4.57
C GLY A 310 -19.53 -7.49 -5.92
N ARG A 311 -19.46 -6.31 -6.55
CA ARG A 311 -20.12 -6.03 -7.84
C ARG A 311 -19.67 -6.97 -8.96
N GLY A 312 -18.38 -7.32 -8.99
CA GLY A 312 -17.81 -8.26 -9.97
C GLY A 312 -17.80 -9.71 -9.51
N CYS A 313 -18.32 -10.01 -8.33
CA CYS A 313 -18.29 -11.35 -7.76
C CYS A 313 -19.48 -12.17 -8.27
N ARG A 314 -19.20 -13.36 -8.82
CA ARG A 314 -20.23 -14.29 -9.32
C ARG A 314 -20.49 -15.48 -8.40
N THR A 315 -19.76 -15.61 -7.29
CA THR A 315 -19.83 -16.77 -6.39
C THR A 315 -21.25 -17.16 -6.00
N ARG A 316 -22.12 -16.21 -5.63
CA ARG A 316 -23.52 -16.51 -5.28
C ARG A 316 -24.33 -17.09 -6.44
N LEU A 317 -24.06 -16.62 -7.66
CA LEU A 317 -24.78 -17.05 -8.85
C LEU A 317 -24.32 -18.44 -9.31
N GLU A 318 -23.03 -18.74 -9.17
CA GLU A 318 -22.44 -20.00 -9.65
C GLU A 318 -22.47 -21.13 -8.59
N THR A 319 -22.33 -20.79 -7.30
CA THR A 319 -22.15 -21.78 -6.21
C THR A 319 -23.28 -21.81 -5.18
N ALA A 320 -24.22 -20.85 -5.25
CA ALA A 320 -25.22 -20.59 -4.21
C ALA A 320 -24.67 -20.26 -2.81
N ALA A 321 -23.36 -20.05 -2.66
CA ALA A 321 -22.74 -19.66 -1.41
C ALA A 321 -22.64 -18.13 -1.26
N GLY A 322 -23.02 -17.62 -0.09
CA GLY A 322 -22.84 -16.22 0.29
C GLY A 322 -23.75 -15.78 1.43
N VAL A 323 -23.44 -14.62 2.02
CA VAL A 323 -24.21 -14.02 3.11
C VAL A 323 -24.40 -12.52 2.82
N PRO A 324 -25.59 -11.94 3.03
CA PRO A 324 -25.80 -10.49 2.95
C PRO A 324 -24.80 -9.71 3.82
N GLN A 325 -24.30 -8.58 3.31
CA GLN A 325 -23.04 -8.03 3.83
C GLN A 325 -23.17 -7.47 5.25
N LEU A 326 -24.25 -6.76 5.58
CA LEU A 326 -24.44 -6.26 6.96
C LEU A 326 -24.68 -7.39 7.96
N GLN A 327 -25.37 -8.46 7.55
CA GLN A 327 -25.45 -9.68 8.36
C GLN A 327 -24.07 -10.25 8.64
N ALA A 328 -23.23 -10.44 7.61
CA ALA A 328 -21.90 -11.02 7.73
C ALA A 328 -20.98 -10.20 8.65
N ILE A 329 -20.99 -8.87 8.52
CA ILE A 329 -20.24 -7.95 9.39
C ILE A 329 -20.73 -8.09 10.83
N ARG A 330 -22.04 -8.09 11.07
CA ARG A 330 -22.60 -8.16 12.42
C ARG A 330 -22.34 -9.51 13.10
N GLU A 331 -22.44 -10.60 12.36
CA GLU A 331 -22.06 -11.94 12.85
C GLU A 331 -20.59 -11.97 13.26
N THR A 332 -19.72 -11.44 12.39
CA THR A 332 -18.27 -11.38 12.66
C THR A 332 -17.97 -10.55 13.90
N TRP A 333 -18.55 -9.35 14.01
CA TRP A 333 -18.38 -8.50 15.20
C TRP A 333 -18.89 -9.17 16.48
N SER A 334 -20.02 -9.88 16.42
CA SER A 334 -20.56 -10.58 17.58
C SER A 334 -19.69 -11.79 18.00
N ALA A 335 -18.88 -12.30 17.08
CA ALA A 335 -18.03 -13.46 17.28
C ALA A 335 -16.63 -13.12 17.80
N VAL A 336 -16.02 -12.06 17.26
CA VAL A 336 -14.60 -11.71 17.47
C VAL A 336 -14.34 -10.20 17.64
N GLY A 337 -15.38 -9.37 17.68
CA GLY A 337 -15.24 -7.93 17.83
C GLY A 337 -14.51 -7.56 19.12
N GLY A 338 -13.50 -6.68 19.01
CA GLY A 338 -12.62 -6.31 20.12
C GLY A 338 -11.42 -7.24 20.32
N ASP A 339 -11.49 -8.49 19.83
CA ASP A 339 -10.35 -9.42 19.84
C ASP A 339 -9.43 -9.24 18.63
N ILE A 340 -10.00 -8.93 17.47
CA ILE A 340 -9.30 -8.81 16.19
C ILE A 340 -10.01 -7.77 15.32
N MET A 341 -9.27 -7.11 14.42
CA MET A 341 -9.83 -6.09 13.54
C MET A 341 -10.67 -6.73 12.44
N ILE A 342 -11.72 -6.03 12.01
CA ILE A 342 -12.72 -6.50 11.05
C ILE A 342 -12.73 -5.55 9.85
N MET A 343 -12.50 -6.11 8.66
CA MET A 343 -12.62 -5.38 7.40
C MET A 343 -13.87 -5.81 6.64
N ALA A 344 -14.73 -4.87 6.27
CA ALA A 344 -15.86 -5.13 5.39
C ALA A 344 -15.42 -5.06 3.91
N ASP A 345 -15.54 -6.17 3.18
CA ASP A 345 -15.14 -6.27 1.77
C ASP A 345 -16.34 -6.53 0.85
N GLY A 346 -16.62 -5.56 -0.03
CA GLY A 346 -17.63 -5.65 -1.07
C GLY A 346 -19.04 -5.18 -0.68
N GLY A 347 -19.87 -4.97 -1.70
CA GLY A 347 -21.26 -4.50 -1.54
C GLY A 347 -21.43 -2.99 -1.29
N ILE A 348 -20.35 -2.27 -1.00
CA ILE A 348 -20.33 -0.83 -0.75
C ILE A 348 -20.44 -0.07 -2.07
N ARG A 349 -21.46 0.80 -2.19
CA ARG A 349 -21.71 1.60 -3.40
C ARG A 349 -21.65 3.09 -3.13
N HIS A 350 -22.05 3.51 -1.93
CA HIS A 350 -22.13 4.91 -1.53
C HIS A 350 -21.43 5.12 -0.18
N ASP A 351 -21.13 6.38 0.13
CA ASP A 351 -20.59 6.83 1.42
C ASP A 351 -21.44 6.37 2.62
N LYS A 352 -22.77 6.34 2.49
CA LYS A 352 -23.67 5.80 3.53
C LYS A 352 -23.36 4.34 3.87
N ASP A 353 -22.93 3.54 2.90
CA ASP A 353 -22.68 2.11 3.08
C ASP A 353 -21.37 1.90 3.86
N ILE A 354 -20.37 2.78 3.64
CA ILE A 354 -19.14 2.85 4.47
C ILE A 354 -19.54 3.13 5.91
N PHE A 355 -20.34 4.17 6.14
CA PHE A 355 -20.81 4.52 7.47
C PHE A 355 -21.55 3.35 8.14
N LEU A 356 -22.46 2.69 7.42
CA LEU A 356 -23.21 1.55 7.95
C LEU A 356 -22.31 0.35 8.27
N ALA A 357 -21.31 0.05 7.43
CA ALA A 357 -20.34 -1.01 7.70
C ALA A 357 -19.59 -0.76 9.01
N LEU A 358 -19.08 0.46 9.19
CA LEU A 358 -18.37 0.86 10.40
C LEU A 358 -19.28 0.82 11.63
N ALA A 359 -20.49 1.39 11.52
CA ALA A 359 -21.49 1.38 12.59
C ALA A 359 -21.93 -0.04 13.01
N CYS A 360 -21.84 -1.02 12.10
CA CYS A 360 -22.19 -2.41 12.37
C CYS A 360 -21.03 -3.25 12.93
N GLY A 361 -19.82 -2.68 13.03
CA GLY A 361 -18.69 -3.30 13.70
C GLY A 361 -17.47 -3.60 12.84
N ALA A 362 -17.42 -3.12 11.59
CA ALA A 362 -16.17 -3.09 10.83
C ALA A 362 -15.27 -1.96 11.34
N ASP A 363 -13.96 -2.19 11.36
CA ASP A 363 -12.94 -1.18 11.66
C ASP A 363 -12.49 -0.48 10.37
N THR A 364 -12.47 -1.21 9.25
CA THR A 364 -12.11 -0.67 7.92
C THR A 364 -13.03 -1.23 6.84
N VAL A 365 -13.01 -0.60 5.67
CA VAL A 365 -13.74 -1.06 4.49
C VAL A 365 -12.80 -1.23 3.29
N MET A 366 -13.03 -2.27 2.50
CA MET A 366 -12.36 -2.48 1.22
C MET A 366 -13.27 -2.04 0.06
N LEU A 367 -12.74 -1.16 -0.79
CA LEU A 367 -13.47 -0.58 -1.92
C LEU A 367 -12.88 -1.09 -3.25
N GLY A 368 -13.72 -1.76 -4.03
CA GLY A 368 -13.42 -2.14 -5.42
C GLY A 368 -14.07 -1.18 -6.40
N SER A 369 -15.33 -1.42 -6.75
CA SER A 369 -16.03 -0.67 -7.81
C SER A 369 -16.16 0.84 -7.59
N ALA A 370 -16.10 1.30 -6.33
CA ALA A 370 -16.12 2.73 -6.02
C ALA A 370 -14.82 3.46 -6.41
N LEU A 371 -13.70 2.73 -6.47
CA LEU A 371 -12.39 3.24 -6.86
C LEU A 371 -12.01 2.83 -8.28
N SER A 372 -12.69 1.84 -8.86
CA SER A 372 -12.50 1.50 -10.28
C SER A 372 -12.93 2.66 -11.17
N GLY A 373 -12.12 2.99 -12.17
CA GLY A 373 -12.44 4.05 -13.14
C GLY A 373 -11.94 5.44 -12.77
N THR A 374 -11.34 5.64 -11.59
CA THR A 374 -10.61 6.89 -11.30
C THR A 374 -9.35 6.98 -12.15
N ASP A 375 -8.69 8.14 -12.15
CA ASP A 375 -7.47 8.36 -12.93
C ASP A 375 -6.34 7.40 -12.50
N GLU A 376 -6.23 7.13 -11.20
CA GLU A 376 -5.22 6.28 -10.56
C GLU A 376 -5.46 4.77 -10.74
N ALA A 377 -6.71 4.38 -11.03
CA ALA A 377 -7.04 2.97 -11.28
C ALA A 377 -6.35 2.49 -12.57
N PRO A 378 -5.79 1.27 -12.61
CA PRO A 378 -5.16 0.74 -13.82
C PRO A 378 -6.12 0.62 -15.01
N GLY A 379 -5.54 0.46 -16.20
CA GLY A 379 -6.28 0.25 -17.44
C GLY A 379 -6.47 1.51 -18.27
N ARG A 380 -6.84 1.31 -19.53
CA ARG A 380 -7.04 2.38 -20.51
C ARG A 380 -8.45 2.95 -20.40
N VAL A 381 -8.55 4.26 -20.63
CA VAL A 381 -9.85 4.91 -20.82
C VAL A 381 -10.35 4.57 -22.22
N ILE A 382 -11.55 3.99 -22.28
CA ILE A 382 -12.26 3.62 -23.50
C ILE A 382 -13.49 4.52 -23.60
N GLU A 383 -13.80 4.98 -24.79
CA GLU A 383 -15.06 5.68 -25.06
C GLU A 383 -16.13 4.66 -25.45
N ASP A 384 -17.27 4.69 -24.76
CA ASP A 384 -18.43 3.88 -25.11
C ASP A 384 -19.03 4.37 -26.43
N PRO A 385 -19.05 3.58 -27.51
CA PRO A 385 -19.54 4.02 -28.81
C PRO A 385 -21.01 4.44 -28.84
N ALA A 386 -21.82 3.96 -27.89
CA ALA A 386 -23.25 4.26 -27.84
C ALA A 386 -23.55 5.50 -26.97
N SER A 387 -22.81 5.69 -25.88
CA SER A 387 -23.07 6.79 -24.93
C SER A 387 -22.05 7.93 -24.97
N HIS A 388 -20.97 7.78 -25.73
CA HIS A 388 -19.81 8.69 -25.75
C HIS A 388 -19.22 8.97 -24.35
N SER A 389 -19.52 8.10 -23.39
CA SER A 389 -19.01 8.22 -22.03
C SER A 389 -17.66 7.52 -21.92
N LYS A 390 -16.73 8.15 -21.19
CA LYS A 390 -15.42 7.58 -20.87
C LYS A 390 -15.59 6.53 -19.77
N LYS A 391 -15.02 5.34 -19.97
CA LYS A 391 -15.07 4.21 -19.04
C LYS A 391 -13.71 3.56 -18.92
N LYS A 392 -13.43 2.97 -17.75
CA LYS A 392 -12.40 1.94 -17.59
C LYS A 392 -13.08 0.61 -17.31
N ILE A 393 -12.38 -0.48 -17.62
CA ILE A 393 -12.89 -1.83 -17.43
C ILE A 393 -12.78 -2.22 -15.95
N TYR A 394 -13.85 -2.80 -15.40
CA TYR A 394 -13.88 -3.34 -14.04
C TYR A 394 -14.21 -4.84 -14.11
N ARG A 395 -13.40 -5.69 -13.50
CA ARG A 395 -13.54 -7.16 -13.53
C ARG A 395 -13.19 -7.76 -12.18
N GLY A 396 -13.86 -8.85 -11.80
CA GLY A 396 -13.53 -9.59 -10.58
C GLY A 396 -12.31 -10.48 -10.78
N MET A 397 -11.52 -10.70 -9.72
CA MET A 397 -10.30 -11.55 -9.79
C MET A 397 -10.58 -13.01 -10.17
N THR A 398 -11.82 -13.48 -10.02
CA THR A 398 -12.26 -14.82 -10.43
C THR A 398 -12.96 -14.84 -11.79
N SER A 399 -12.95 -13.73 -12.55
CA SER A 399 -13.58 -13.70 -13.88
C SER A 399 -12.68 -14.39 -14.91
N PRO A 400 -13.25 -15.06 -15.94
CA PRO A 400 -12.47 -15.74 -16.96
C PRO A 400 -11.45 -14.83 -17.66
N GLU A 401 -11.79 -13.55 -17.85
CA GLU A 401 -10.92 -12.57 -18.48
C GLU A 401 -9.71 -12.20 -17.60
N ALA A 402 -9.88 -12.13 -16.28
CA ALA A 402 -8.78 -11.84 -15.35
C ALA A 402 -7.79 -13.01 -15.29
N VAL A 403 -8.30 -14.24 -15.29
CA VAL A 403 -7.48 -15.46 -15.38
C VAL A 403 -6.74 -15.48 -16.73
N LEU A 404 -7.44 -15.22 -17.82
CA LEU A 404 -6.87 -15.26 -19.17
C LEU A 404 -5.75 -14.23 -19.40
N GLU A 405 -5.91 -13.00 -18.90
CA GLU A 405 -4.89 -11.95 -19.06
C GLU A 405 -3.65 -12.23 -18.17
N SER A 406 -3.83 -12.82 -16.99
CA SER A 406 -2.71 -13.31 -16.17
C SER A 406 -1.87 -14.40 -16.86
N LEU A 407 -2.46 -15.13 -17.81
CA LEU A 407 -1.79 -16.12 -18.65
C LEU A 407 -1.02 -15.50 -19.83
N TYR A 408 -1.36 -14.26 -20.23
CA TYR A 408 -0.78 -13.59 -21.40
C TYR A 408 0.29 -12.54 -21.05
N ASP A 409 0.35 -12.05 -19.79
CA ASP A 409 1.38 -11.10 -19.34
C ASP A 409 2.74 -11.77 -19.06
N THR A 410 2.84 -13.10 -19.25
CA THR A 410 4.08 -13.89 -19.25
C THR A 410 4.54 -14.16 -20.68
N ASP A 411 5.51 -13.38 -21.16
CA ASP A 411 6.06 -13.45 -22.54
C ASP A 411 6.99 -14.66 -22.78
N ASP A 412 6.92 -15.71 -21.95
CA ASP A 412 7.77 -16.91 -22.05
C ASP A 412 6.90 -18.18 -22.10
N GLY A 413 6.92 -18.85 -23.25
CA GLY A 413 6.09 -20.02 -23.58
C GLY A 413 6.32 -21.27 -22.72
N GLU A 414 7.35 -21.30 -21.86
CA GLU A 414 7.59 -22.40 -20.90
C GLU A 414 6.83 -22.22 -19.57
N VAL A 415 6.31 -21.01 -19.27
CA VAL A 415 5.59 -20.71 -18.02
C VAL A 415 4.07 -20.95 -18.15
N VAL A 416 3.57 -21.05 -19.38
CA VAL A 416 2.14 -21.23 -19.69
C VAL A 416 1.59 -22.53 -19.09
N ASP A 417 2.38 -23.61 -19.09
CA ASP A 417 1.97 -24.89 -18.49
C ASP A 417 1.88 -24.83 -16.96
N ALA A 418 2.74 -24.04 -16.29
CA ALA A 418 2.70 -23.87 -14.84
C ALA A 418 1.54 -22.95 -14.37
N ALA A 419 1.16 -21.97 -15.19
CA ALA A 419 0.01 -21.09 -14.90
C ALA A 419 -1.33 -21.81 -15.13
N LEU A 420 -1.38 -22.79 -16.06
CA LEU A 420 -2.51 -23.72 -16.22
C LEU A 420 -2.68 -24.67 -15.02
N ASP A 421 -1.59 -25.00 -14.32
CA ASP A 421 -1.60 -25.81 -13.09
C ASP A 421 -1.94 -25.02 -11.81
N THR A 422 -2.11 -23.69 -11.90
CA THR A 422 -2.60 -22.88 -10.78
C THR A 422 -4.13 -22.82 -10.85
N PRO A 423 -4.86 -23.62 -10.06
CA PRO A 423 -6.32 -23.60 -10.13
C PRO A 423 -6.84 -22.20 -9.77
N PRO A 424 -7.89 -21.70 -10.44
CA PRO A 424 -8.65 -20.57 -9.92
C PRO A 424 -9.16 -20.96 -8.54
N GLU A 425 -8.53 -20.45 -7.47
CA GLU A 425 -8.90 -20.75 -6.10
C GLU A 425 -10.31 -20.21 -5.83
N GLY A 426 -11.32 -21.06 -6.02
CA GLY A 426 -12.72 -20.67 -5.92
C GLY A 426 -13.74 -21.63 -6.54
N GLN A 427 -13.44 -22.93 -6.67
CA GLN A 427 -14.46 -23.98 -6.74
C GLN A 427 -14.35 -24.90 -5.53
#